data_AF-A0AAD8UJM8-F1
#
_entry.id   AF-A0AAD8UJM8-F1
#
_cell.length_a   1.000
_cell.length_b   1.000
_cell.length_c   1.000
_cell.angle_alpha   90.00
_cell.angle_beta   90.00
_cell.angle_gamma   90.00
#
_symmetry.space_group_name_H-M   'P 1'
#
loop_
_entity.id
_entity.type
_entity.pdbx_description
1 polymer ?
#
loop_
_entity_poly.entity_id
_entity_poly.type
_entity_poly.pdbx_seq_one_letter_code
_entity_poly.pdbx_strand_id
1 'polypeptide(L)'
;MLDRLLPVLFSKGHKVLIFSQFKTQLDILQDYCELRKWKACRLDGSVSQESRRDQIKEFNENPEFKIFLLSTRAGGQGINLASADTVILFDSDWNPQQDLQAQDRCHRIGQTRPVIVYRLATKGTVEEELLMSADAKRRLEKLIIKKGSFKTMGQKMDLKEDLDGETLKSLLLKDGQIFKYSGDHEVLSDKDLEVLCNRSDEAYSKAAEGTANADGYKVIETSSDGITIAGQSAA
;
A
#
# COMPACT_ATOMS: atom_id res chain seq x y z
N MET A 1 11.54 -4.48 10.56
CA MET A 1 10.25 -4.80 9.91
C MET A 1 10.44 -5.59 8.62
N LEU A 2 10.97 -5.00 7.54
CA LEU A 2 11.09 -5.66 6.23
C LEU A 2 11.88 -6.99 6.26
N ASP A 3 13.00 -7.02 6.99
CA ASP A 3 13.86 -8.21 7.14
C ASP A 3 13.22 -9.37 7.91
N ARG A 4 12.19 -9.09 8.73
CA ARG A 4 11.42 -10.12 9.43
C ARG A 4 10.26 -10.64 8.56
N LEU A 5 9.69 -9.77 7.74
CA LEU A 5 8.54 -10.08 6.88
C LEU A 5 8.94 -10.89 5.64
N LEU A 6 9.98 -10.48 4.91
CA LEU A 6 10.37 -11.10 3.64
C LEU A 6 10.72 -12.60 3.76
N PRO A 7 11.48 -13.08 4.76
CA PRO A 7 11.78 -14.50 4.89
C PRO A 7 10.53 -15.37 5.07
N VAL A 8 9.55 -14.89 5.86
CA VAL A 8 8.28 -15.61 6.09
C VAL A 8 7.45 -15.67 4.80
N LEU A 9 7.46 -14.60 4.00
CA LEU A 9 6.79 -14.59 2.70
C LEU A 9 7.47 -15.57 1.72
N PHE A 10 8.80 -15.61 1.71
CA PHE A 10 9.56 -16.49 0.82
C PHE A 10 9.49 -17.96 1.20
N SER A 11 9.38 -18.29 2.48
CA SER A 11 9.18 -19.66 2.95
C SER A 11 7.79 -20.19 2.59
N LYS A 12 6.79 -19.30 2.51
CA LYS A 12 5.44 -19.61 2.03
C LYS A 12 5.30 -19.56 0.50
N GLY A 13 6.38 -19.26 -0.22
CA GLY A 13 6.40 -19.26 -1.69
C GLY A 13 5.69 -18.07 -2.34
N HIS A 14 5.62 -16.93 -1.65
CA HIS A 14 5.08 -15.69 -2.19
C HIS A 14 6.14 -14.88 -2.93
N LYS A 15 5.70 -14.15 -3.97
CA LYS A 15 6.52 -13.20 -4.73
C LYS A 15 6.10 -11.77 -4.35
N VAL A 16 7.08 -10.88 -4.20
CA VAL A 16 6.89 -9.58 -3.58
C VAL A 16 7.27 -8.45 -4.54
N LEU A 17 6.37 -7.48 -4.71
CA LEU A 17 6.65 -6.20 -5.36
C LEU A 17 6.92 -5.16 -4.29
N ILE A 18 8.04 -4.46 -4.36
CA ILE A 18 8.37 -3.36 -3.44
C ILE A 18 8.36 -2.07 -4.24
N PHE A 19 7.45 -1.16 -3.89
CA PHE A 19 7.35 0.15 -4.51
C PHE A 19 8.01 1.22 -3.64
N SER A 20 8.69 2.16 -4.30
CA SER A 20 9.18 3.37 -3.65
C SER A 20 9.10 4.61 -4.55
N GLN A 21 8.96 5.80 -3.98
CA GLN A 21 9.04 7.05 -4.73
C GLN A 21 10.50 7.43 -5.04
N PHE A 22 11.42 7.09 -4.15
CA PHE A 22 12.82 7.51 -4.24
C PHE A 22 13.69 6.45 -4.89
N LYS A 23 14.36 6.80 -5.99
CA LYS A 23 15.31 5.89 -6.65
C LYS A 23 16.47 5.50 -5.73
N THR A 24 16.94 6.43 -4.92
CA THR A 24 17.98 6.20 -3.90
C THR A 24 17.55 5.15 -2.89
N GLN A 25 16.27 5.06 -2.56
CA GLN A 25 15.75 4.02 -1.69
C GLN A 25 15.76 2.66 -2.38
N LEU A 26 15.47 2.60 -3.69
CA LEU A 26 15.61 1.38 -4.48
C LEU A 26 17.06 0.91 -4.58
N ASP A 27 18.03 1.84 -4.65
CA ASP A 27 19.46 1.51 -4.61
C ASP A 27 19.81 0.79 -3.30
N ILE A 28 19.40 1.37 -2.15
CA ILE A 28 19.64 0.76 -0.83
C ILE A 28 18.94 -0.60 -0.69
N LEU A 29 17.70 -0.71 -1.20
CA LEU A 29 16.97 -1.98 -1.18
C LEU A 29 17.62 -3.04 -2.08
N GLN A 30 18.25 -2.63 -3.18
CA GLN A 30 19.01 -3.53 -4.04
C GLN A 30 20.25 -4.05 -3.31
N ASP A 31 21.05 -3.18 -2.71
CA ASP A 31 22.22 -3.56 -1.90
C ASP A 31 21.82 -4.51 -0.76
N TYR A 32 20.68 -4.25 -0.12
CA TYR A 32 20.11 -5.12 0.90
C TYR A 32 19.73 -6.51 0.37
N CYS A 33 19.12 -6.58 -0.82
CA CYS A 33 18.81 -7.86 -1.46
C CYS A 33 20.10 -8.63 -1.79
N GLU A 34 21.14 -7.95 -2.27
CA GLU A 34 22.45 -8.54 -2.55
C GLU A 34 23.11 -9.09 -1.28
N LEU A 35 23.09 -8.33 -0.17
CA LEU A 35 23.59 -8.76 1.13
C LEU A 35 22.87 -10.02 1.64
N ARG A 36 21.55 -10.10 1.45
CA ARG A 36 20.72 -11.26 1.80
C ARG A 36 20.74 -12.38 0.75
N LYS A 37 21.45 -12.19 -0.37
CA LYS A 37 21.55 -13.12 -1.51
C LYS A 37 20.18 -13.46 -2.13
N TRP A 38 19.28 -12.48 -2.18
CA TRP A 38 17.98 -12.60 -2.84
C TRP A 38 18.05 -12.03 -4.25
N LYS A 39 17.62 -12.81 -5.24
CA LYS A 39 17.53 -12.33 -6.63
C LYS A 39 16.35 -11.38 -6.75
N ALA A 40 16.64 -10.16 -7.20
CA ALA A 40 15.66 -9.11 -7.39
C ALA A 40 15.73 -8.54 -8.81
N CYS A 41 14.58 -8.21 -9.38
CA CYS A 41 14.46 -7.37 -10.57
C CYS A 41 14.23 -5.91 -10.15
N ARG A 42 14.56 -4.95 -11.01
CA ARG A 42 14.42 -3.52 -10.76
C ARG A 42 13.91 -2.73 -11.97
N LEU A 43 12.90 -1.89 -11.72
CA LEU A 43 12.33 -0.98 -12.71
C LEU A 43 12.09 0.42 -12.13
N ASP A 44 12.97 1.36 -12.45
CA ASP A 44 12.95 2.73 -11.95
C ASP A 44 12.76 3.79 -13.08
N GLY A 45 12.41 3.33 -14.27
CA GLY A 45 12.19 4.18 -15.46
C GLY A 45 13.46 4.60 -16.18
N SER A 46 14.66 4.29 -15.67
CA SER A 46 15.94 4.55 -16.35
C SER A 46 16.33 3.45 -17.33
N VAL A 47 15.73 2.26 -17.19
CA VAL A 47 16.07 1.09 -18.00
C VAL A 47 15.50 1.18 -19.42
N SER A 48 16.22 0.59 -20.37
CA SER A 48 15.77 0.47 -21.77
C SER A 48 14.49 -0.37 -21.87
N GLN A 49 13.74 -0.20 -22.96
CA GLN A 49 12.53 -0.98 -23.22
C GLN A 49 12.80 -2.48 -23.32
N GLU A 50 13.94 -2.87 -23.90
CA GLU A 50 14.35 -4.27 -24.02
C GLU A 50 14.65 -4.88 -22.64
N SER A 51 15.53 -4.24 -21.86
CA SER A 51 15.85 -4.69 -20.50
C SER A 51 14.62 -4.75 -19.60
N ARG A 52 13.68 -3.81 -19.75
CA ARG A 52 12.39 -3.86 -19.05
C ARG A 52 11.63 -5.15 -19.36
N ARG A 53 11.54 -5.55 -20.63
CA ARG A 53 10.82 -6.77 -21.03
C ARG A 53 11.50 -8.02 -20.48
N ASP A 54 12.83 -8.05 -20.51
CA ASP A 54 13.61 -9.17 -19.97
C ASP A 54 13.42 -9.31 -18.47
N GLN A 55 13.48 -8.21 -17.71
CA GLN A 55 13.25 -8.24 -16.26
C GLN A 55 11.82 -8.67 -15.88
N ILE A 56 10.82 -8.22 -16.64
CA ILE A 56 9.43 -8.66 -16.43
C ILE A 56 9.28 -10.15 -16.73
N LYS A 57 9.91 -10.63 -17.81
CA LYS A 57 9.90 -12.03 -18.20
C LYS A 57 10.58 -12.90 -17.12
N GLU A 58 11.79 -12.52 -16.72
CA GLU A 58 12.58 -13.21 -15.71
C GLU A 58 11.81 -13.30 -14.39
N PHE A 59 11.20 -12.20 -13.94
CA PHE A 59 10.40 -12.21 -12.72
C PHE A 59 9.17 -13.13 -12.82
N ASN A 60 8.50 -13.19 -13.97
CA ASN A 60 7.30 -14.01 -14.14
C ASN A 60 7.63 -15.50 -14.31
N GLU A 61 8.67 -15.84 -15.06
CA GLU A 61 9.01 -17.22 -15.44
C GLU A 61 9.98 -17.89 -14.46
N ASN A 62 10.91 -17.14 -13.86
CA ASN A 62 11.91 -17.71 -12.95
C ASN A 62 11.42 -17.68 -11.48
N PRO A 63 11.34 -18.82 -10.78
CA PRO A 63 10.95 -18.88 -9.38
C PRO A 63 12.01 -18.34 -8.40
N GLU A 64 13.28 -18.21 -8.83
CA GLU A 64 14.35 -17.66 -7.98
C GLU A 64 14.22 -16.15 -7.77
N PHE A 65 13.62 -15.44 -8.73
CA PHE A 65 13.36 -14.00 -8.62
C PHE A 65 12.08 -13.78 -7.82
N LYS A 66 12.26 -13.61 -6.51
CA LYS A 66 11.15 -13.41 -5.56
C LYS A 66 10.82 -11.95 -5.29
N ILE A 67 11.69 -11.02 -5.69
CA ILE A 67 11.55 -9.58 -5.42
C ILE A 67 11.55 -8.80 -6.73
N PHE A 68 10.64 -7.84 -6.86
CA PHE A 68 10.70 -6.81 -7.89
C PHE A 68 10.66 -5.43 -7.23
N LEU A 69 11.75 -4.68 -7.37
CA LEU A 69 11.90 -3.29 -6.95
C LEU A 69 11.35 -2.36 -8.03
N LEU A 70 10.36 -1.54 -7.69
CA LEU A 70 9.65 -0.69 -8.63
C LEU A 70 9.62 0.74 -8.11
N SER A 71 9.91 1.72 -8.98
CA SER A 71 9.52 3.09 -8.66
C SER A 71 8.02 3.25 -8.91
N THR A 72 7.29 3.91 -8.01
CA THR A 72 5.83 4.13 -8.16
C THR A 72 5.51 4.78 -9.50
N ARG A 73 6.34 5.74 -9.93
CA ARG A 73 6.22 6.43 -11.23
C ARG A 73 6.45 5.50 -12.43
N ALA A 74 7.41 4.58 -12.37
CA ALA A 74 7.62 3.61 -13.46
C ALA A 74 6.54 2.51 -13.46
N GLY A 75 6.00 2.16 -12.29
CA GLY A 75 4.91 1.19 -12.12
C GLY A 75 3.61 1.59 -12.82
N GLY A 76 3.37 2.89 -13.01
CA GLY A 76 2.20 3.43 -13.72
C GLY A 76 2.11 3.06 -15.21
N GLN A 77 3.18 2.56 -15.83
CA GLN A 77 3.28 2.36 -17.29
C GLN A 77 2.67 1.04 -17.84
N GLY A 78 1.63 0.50 -17.22
CA GLY A 78 0.85 -0.60 -17.83
C GLY A 78 1.48 -2.01 -17.82
N ILE A 79 2.45 -2.27 -16.94
CA ILE A 79 3.12 -3.57 -16.82
C ILE A 79 2.21 -4.67 -16.22
N ASN A 80 2.49 -5.94 -16.52
CA ASN A 80 1.79 -7.10 -15.96
C ASN A 80 2.73 -7.93 -15.08
N LEU A 81 2.45 -7.94 -13.78
CA LEU A 81 3.23 -8.65 -12.76
C LEU A 81 2.32 -9.58 -11.94
N ALA A 82 1.39 -10.25 -12.62
CA ALA A 82 0.41 -11.15 -11.99
C ALA A 82 1.03 -12.38 -11.28
N SER A 83 2.32 -12.66 -11.48
CA SER A 83 3.04 -13.69 -10.72
C SER A 83 3.29 -13.31 -9.25
N ALA A 84 3.23 -12.01 -8.92
CA ALA A 84 3.35 -11.52 -7.56
C ALA A 84 2.00 -11.38 -6.89
N ASP A 85 1.95 -11.79 -5.63
CA ASP A 85 0.75 -11.81 -4.80
C ASP A 85 0.93 -10.99 -3.50
N THR A 86 2.09 -10.35 -3.36
CA THR A 86 2.36 -9.42 -2.26
C THR A 86 2.87 -8.09 -2.81
N VAL A 87 2.33 -6.99 -2.31
CA VAL A 87 2.82 -5.63 -2.57
C VAL A 87 3.28 -5.02 -1.26
N ILE A 88 4.44 -4.37 -1.27
CA ILE A 88 4.95 -3.55 -0.19
C ILE A 88 5.11 -2.14 -0.75
N LEU A 89 4.34 -1.20 -0.24
CA LEU A 89 4.56 0.23 -0.44
C LEU A 89 5.53 0.67 0.65
N PHE A 90 6.79 0.86 0.28
CA PHE A 90 7.83 1.26 1.23
C PHE A 90 7.59 2.69 1.74
N ASP A 91 7.16 3.56 0.84
CA ASP A 91 6.77 4.93 1.08
C ASP A 91 5.53 5.25 0.23
N SER A 92 4.67 6.13 0.75
CA SER A 92 3.35 6.42 0.21
C SER A 92 3.35 7.69 -0.65
N ASP A 93 2.62 7.69 -1.76
CA ASP A 93 2.41 8.92 -2.53
C ASP A 93 1.40 9.85 -1.83
N TRP A 94 1.56 11.16 -2.03
CA TRP A 94 0.58 12.16 -1.60
C TRP A 94 -0.74 12.06 -2.35
N ASN A 95 -0.72 11.43 -3.53
CA ASN A 95 -1.87 11.09 -4.34
C ASN A 95 -2.19 9.58 -4.21
N PRO A 96 -3.28 9.23 -3.48
CA PRO A 96 -3.69 7.83 -3.28
C PRO A 96 -3.90 7.04 -4.59
N GLN A 97 -4.23 7.73 -5.68
CA GLN A 97 -4.49 7.09 -6.97
C GLN A 97 -3.23 6.47 -7.59
N GLN A 98 -2.05 7.04 -7.33
CA GLN A 98 -0.78 6.48 -7.81
C GLN A 98 -0.49 5.13 -7.14
N ASP A 99 -0.71 5.04 -5.84
CA ASP A 99 -0.55 3.80 -5.09
C ASP A 99 -1.58 2.75 -5.49
N LEU A 100 -2.84 3.16 -5.73
CA LEU A 100 -3.88 2.25 -6.20
C LEU A 100 -3.52 1.66 -7.58
N GLN A 101 -3.01 2.49 -8.49
CA GLN A 101 -2.54 2.03 -9.79
C GLN A 101 -1.36 1.05 -9.69
N ALA A 102 -0.47 1.24 -8.69
CA ALA A 102 0.61 0.32 -8.39
C ALA A 102 0.09 -1.03 -7.88
N GLN A 103 -0.92 -1.03 -7.02
CA GLN A 103 -1.59 -2.26 -6.53
C GLN A 103 -2.30 -3.02 -7.66
N ASP A 104 -2.94 -2.31 -8.59
CA ASP A 104 -3.60 -2.91 -9.76
C ASP A 104 -2.62 -3.65 -10.70
N ARG A 105 -1.30 -3.58 -10.49
CA ARG A 105 -0.31 -4.34 -11.27
C ARG A 105 -0.31 -5.83 -10.94
N CYS A 106 -0.59 -6.18 -9.70
CA CYS A 106 -0.72 -7.56 -9.24
C CYS A 106 -2.18 -7.98 -9.07
N HIS A 107 -3.08 -7.04 -8.70
CA HIS A 107 -4.52 -7.26 -8.66
C HIS A 107 -5.12 -7.10 -10.07
N ARG A 108 -4.71 -7.99 -10.98
CA ARG A 108 -5.10 -7.96 -12.40
C ARG A 108 -5.64 -9.32 -12.84
N ILE A 109 -6.47 -9.31 -13.89
CA ILE A 109 -6.96 -10.53 -14.56
C ILE A 109 -5.77 -11.43 -14.91
N GLY A 110 -5.76 -12.65 -14.36
CA GLY A 110 -4.64 -13.60 -14.44
C GLY A 110 -4.00 -13.92 -13.09
N GLN A 111 -4.25 -13.12 -12.05
CA GLN A 111 -3.90 -13.46 -10.67
C GLN A 111 -4.81 -14.58 -10.14
N THR A 112 -4.23 -15.59 -9.51
CA THR A 112 -4.92 -16.75 -8.93
C THR A 112 -4.86 -16.77 -7.40
N ARG A 113 -3.95 -16.02 -6.80
CA ARG A 113 -3.73 -15.93 -5.35
C ARG A 113 -4.28 -14.63 -4.78
N PRO A 114 -4.77 -14.62 -3.53
CA PRO A 114 -5.25 -13.40 -2.91
C PRO A 114 -4.07 -12.43 -2.69
N VAL A 115 -4.26 -11.17 -3.08
CA VAL A 115 -3.22 -10.13 -3.04
C VAL A 115 -3.26 -9.45 -1.67
N ILE A 116 -2.11 -9.36 -1.00
CA ILE A 116 -1.95 -8.55 0.21
C ILE A 116 -1.07 -7.34 -0.10
N VAL A 117 -1.52 -6.16 0.34
CA VAL A 117 -0.78 -4.91 0.22
C VAL A 117 -0.36 -4.44 1.61
N TYR A 118 0.95 -4.43 1.87
CA TYR A 118 1.54 -3.85 3.06
C TYR A 118 1.95 -2.40 2.76
N ARG A 119 1.48 -1.47 3.56
CA ARG A 119 1.91 -0.07 3.50
C ARG A 119 2.72 0.24 4.74
N LEU A 120 4.02 0.51 4.54
CA LEU A 120 4.90 0.87 5.64
C LEU A 120 4.70 2.34 5.99
N ALA A 121 4.73 2.63 7.30
CA ALA A 121 4.51 3.96 7.83
C ALA A 121 5.23 4.10 9.17
N THR A 122 5.88 5.23 9.39
CA THR A 122 6.60 5.51 10.63
C THR A 122 5.71 6.32 11.56
N LYS A 123 5.34 5.72 12.70
CA LYS A 123 4.49 6.35 13.72
C LYS A 123 5.14 7.61 14.30
N GLY A 124 4.33 8.65 14.54
CA GLY A 124 4.82 9.91 15.09
C GLY A 124 5.76 10.62 14.12
N THR A 125 5.50 10.53 12.82
CA THR A 125 6.19 11.32 11.80
C THR A 125 5.17 11.91 10.83
N VAL A 126 5.64 12.76 9.92
CA VAL A 126 4.82 13.33 8.84
C VAL A 126 4.14 12.25 7.99
N GLU A 127 4.67 11.02 7.95
CA GLU A 127 4.04 9.90 7.23
C GLU A 127 2.66 9.52 7.80
N GLU A 128 2.45 9.66 9.10
CA GLU A 128 1.15 9.38 9.73
C GLU A 128 0.09 10.40 9.31
N GLU A 129 0.47 11.69 9.29
CA GLU A 129 -0.41 12.77 8.83
C GLU A 129 -0.72 12.64 7.33
N LEU A 130 0.29 12.27 6.53
CA LEU A 130 0.14 11.98 5.11
C LEU A 130 -0.92 10.89 4.87
N LEU A 131 -0.89 9.81 5.64
CA LEU A 131 -1.86 8.72 5.55
C LEU A 131 -3.28 9.19 5.90
N MET A 132 -3.42 9.96 6.97
CA MET A 132 -4.73 10.52 7.36
C MET A 132 -5.29 11.45 6.27
N SER A 133 -4.43 12.27 5.66
CA SER A 133 -4.80 13.16 4.55
C SER A 133 -5.17 12.37 3.29
N ALA A 134 -4.41 11.34 2.94
CA ALA A 134 -4.69 10.43 1.83
C ALA A 134 -6.05 9.73 2.00
N ASP A 135 -6.35 9.23 3.19
CA ASP A 135 -7.64 8.62 3.52
C ASP A 135 -8.80 9.63 3.42
N ALA A 136 -8.60 10.86 3.91
CA ALA A 136 -9.60 11.93 3.79
C ALA A 136 -9.90 12.28 2.33
N LYS A 137 -8.87 12.42 1.48
CA LYS A 137 -9.01 12.65 0.03
C LYS A 137 -9.78 11.50 -0.63
N ARG A 138 -9.45 10.26 -0.31
CA ARG A 138 -10.12 9.08 -0.88
C ARG A 138 -11.58 8.96 -0.48
N ARG A 139 -11.92 9.33 0.77
CA ARG A 139 -13.32 9.40 1.24
C ARG A 139 -14.10 10.45 0.45
N LEU A 140 -13.51 11.62 0.23
CA LEU A 140 -14.10 12.70 -0.55
C LEU A 140 -14.37 12.28 -2.01
N GLU A 141 -13.40 11.64 -2.67
CA GLU A 141 -13.57 11.11 -4.03
C GLU A 141 -14.75 10.14 -4.13
N LYS A 142 -14.90 9.22 -3.17
CA LYS A 142 -16.04 8.28 -3.13
C LYS A 142 -17.39 9.00 -3.01
N LEU A 143 -17.46 10.04 -2.18
CA LEU A 143 -18.68 10.86 -2.05
C LEU A 143 -19.01 11.56 -3.37
N ILE A 144 -18.00 12.08 -4.07
CA ILE A 144 -18.17 12.71 -5.39
C ILE A 144 -18.62 11.70 -6.44
N ILE A 145 -18.05 10.48 -6.48
CA ILE A 145 -18.44 9.43 -7.43
C ILE A 145 -19.89 8.99 -7.19
N LYS A 146 -20.27 8.71 -5.94
CA LYS A 146 -21.66 8.38 -5.59
C LYS A 146 -22.60 9.50 -6.04
N LYS A 147 -22.23 10.76 -5.84
CA LYS A 147 -23.00 11.94 -6.27
C LYS A 147 -23.01 12.17 -7.79
N GLY A 148 -21.94 11.77 -8.48
CA GLY A 148 -21.83 11.80 -9.94
C GLY A 148 -22.80 10.82 -10.62
N SER A 149 -23.02 9.64 -10.03
CA SER A 149 -24.08 8.72 -10.46
C SER A 149 -25.50 9.29 -10.27
N PHE A 150 -25.70 10.27 -9.38
CA PHE A 150 -26.98 10.95 -9.20
C PHE A 150 -27.23 12.10 -10.19
N LYS A 151 -26.22 12.61 -10.91
CA LYS A 151 -26.41 13.71 -11.89
C LYS A 151 -27.21 13.31 -13.13
N THR A 152 -27.57 12.04 -13.31
CA THR A 152 -28.48 11.58 -14.37
C THR A 152 -29.96 11.84 -14.03
N MET A 153 -30.30 12.21 -12.79
CA MET A 153 -31.66 12.63 -12.41
C MET A 153 -31.62 14.04 -11.83
N GLY A 154 -31.99 15.00 -12.68
CA GLY A 154 -31.87 16.43 -12.41
C GLY A 154 -32.57 16.89 -11.14
N GLN A 155 -31.79 17.09 -10.07
CA GLN A 155 -32.10 17.99 -8.97
C GLN A 155 -30.81 18.70 -8.55
N LYS A 156 -30.78 20.02 -8.71
CA LYS A 156 -29.76 20.89 -8.09
C LYS A 156 -30.01 20.88 -6.58
N MET A 157 -29.13 20.24 -5.82
CA MET A 157 -28.95 20.59 -4.41
C MET A 157 -27.84 21.63 -4.31
N ASP A 158 -28.17 22.80 -3.77
CA ASP A 158 -27.17 23.78 -3.32
C ASP A 158 -26.35 23.18 -2.18
N LEU A 159 -25.02 23.29 -2.27
CA LEU A 159 -24.06 22.72 -1.32
C LEU A 159 -23.18 23.82 -0.77
N LYS A 160 -23.70 24.56 0.20
CA LYS A 160 -22.91 25.58 0.90
C LYS A 160 -22.57 25.25 2.35
N GLU A 161 -22.95 24.10 2.87
CA GLU A 161 -22.72 23.69 4.28
C GLU A 161 -22.49 22.15 4.25
N ASP A 162 -21.44 21.51 4.73
CA ASP A 162 -20.35 21.87 5.63
C ASP A 162 -19.05 21.15 5.23
N LEU A 163 -17.97 21.90 5.03
CA LEU A 163 -16.61 21.43 5.32
C LEU A 163 -15.91 22.64 5.90
N ASP A 164 -16.00 22.76 7.23
CA ASP A 164 -15.54 23.95 7.93
C ASP A 164 -14.10 24.28 7.56
N GLY A 165 -13.89 25.51 7.09
CA GLY A 165 -12.57 26.02 6.72
C GLY A 165 -11.55 25.94 7.86
N GLU A 166 -12.02 25.84 9.12
CA GLU A 166 -11.19 25.56 10.30
C GLU A 166 -10.65 24.13 10.35
N THR A 167 -11.42 23.15 9.89
CA THR A 167 -10.98 21.75 9.78
C THR A 167 -9.88 21.62 8.73
N LEU A 168 -10.06 22.28 7.58
CA LEU A 168 -9.03 22.39 6.54
C LEU A 168 -7.79 23.17 7.02
N LYS A 169 -7.98 24.25 7.80
CA LYS A 169 -6.85 24.99 8.39
C LYS A 169 -6.08 24.15 9.39
N SER A 170 -6.74 23.41 10.28
CA SER A 170 -6.08 22.56 11.29
C SER A 170 -5.30 21.38 10.69
N LEU A 171 -5.75 20.87 9.54
CA LEU A 171 -5.04 19.88 8.71
C LEU A 171 -3.85 20.47 7.93
N LEU A 172 -3.80 21.80 7.73
CA LEU A 172 -2.71 22.49 7.04
C LEU A 172 -1.70 23.16 7.98
N LEU A 173 -2.10 23.45 9.23
CA LEU A 173 -1.30 24.19 10.23
C LEU A 173 -0.46 23.29 11.16
N LYS A 174 -0.46 21.97 10.96
CA LYS A 174 0.35 21.02 11.75
C LYS A 174 1.79 20.82 11.24
N ASP A 175 2.26 21.65 10.33
CA ASP A 175 3.69 21.73 10.01
C ASP A 175 4.47 22.37 11.16
N GLY A 176 5.22 21.56 11.92
CA GLY A 176 6.21 22.05 12.88
C GLY A 176 6.33 21.34 14.22
N GLN A 177 5.66 20.19 14.44
CA GLN A 177 5.87 19.43 15.68
C GLN A 177 7.18 18.62 15.61
N ILE A 178 8.09 18.90 16.54
CA ILE A 178 9.27 18.06 16.78
C ILE A 178 8.80 16.80 17.49
N PHE A 179 8.78 15.69 16.76
CA PHE A 179 8.28 14.41 17.25
C PHE A 179 9.25 13.77 18.25
N LYS A 180 8.76 13.48 19.46
CA LYS A 180 9.48 12.66 20.46
C LYS A 180 9.00 11.22 20.36
N TYR A 181 9.92 10.32 19.99
CA TYR A 181 9.68 8.89 19.95
C TYR A 181 9.90 8.26 21.33
N SER A 182 8.93 7.47 21.78
CA SER A 182 9.07 6.54 22.91
C SER A 182 8.30 5.25 22.55
N GLY A 183 9.02 4.23 22.08
CA GLY A 183 8.47 2.91 21.78
C GLY A 183 9.51 1.82 22.03
N ASP A 184 9.08 0.75 22.69
CA ASP A 184 9.88 -0.40 23.11
C ASP A 184 10.35 -1.25 21.91
N HIS A 185 11.46 -1.96 22.07
CA HIS A 185 12.35 -2.40 20.98
C HIS A 185 11.89 -3.56 20.05
N GLU A 186 10.67 -4.09 20.16
CA GLU A 186 10.20 -5.15 19.25
C GLU A 186 9.24 -4.62 18.18
N VAL A 187 9.75 -4.49 16.96
CA VAL A 187 9.03 -3.88 15.82
C VAL A 187 7.91 -4.79 15.26
N LEU A 188 8.01 -6.12 15.41
CA LEU A 188 7.03 -7.14 14.98
C LEU A 188 7.32 -8.48 15.71
N SER A 189 6.37 -8.97 16.50
CA SER A 189 6.46 -10.29 17.13
C SER A 189 6.18 -11.41 16.12
N ASP A 190 6.58 -12.64 16.43
CA ASP A 190 6.31 -13.80 15.55
C ASP A 190 4.80 -14.04 15.37
N LYS A 191 4.00 -13.74 16.40
CA LYS A 191 2.54 -13.80 16.35
C LYS A 191 1.96 -12.77 15.38
N ASP A 192 2.50 -11.56 15.37
CA ASP A 192 2.07 -10.51 14.42
C ASP A 192 2.39 -10.92 12.99
N LEU A 193 3.54 -11.55 12.74
CA LEU A 193 3.91 -12.06 11.42
C LEU A 193 2.99 -13.18 10.95
N GLU A 194 2.57 -14.07 11.85
CA GLU A 194 1.60 -15.12 11.53
C GLU A 194 0.27 -14.52 11.09
N VAL A 195 -0.24 -13.53 11.81
CA VAL A 195 -1.49 -12.84 11.47
C VAL A 195 -1.36 -12.09 10.15
N LEU A 196 -0.30 -11.29 9.97
CA LEU A 196 -0.08 -10.50 8.76
C LEU A 196 0.10 -11.36 7.51
N CYS A 197 0.77 -12.50 7.64
CA CYS A 197 0.98 -13.43 6.53
C CYS A 197 -0.13 -14.50 6.42
N ASN A 198 -1.23 -14.37 7.17
CA ASN A 198 -2.36 -15.30 7.08
C ASN A 198 -3.26 -14.91 5.91
N ARG A 199 -3.51 -15.87 5.02
CA ARG A 199 -4.33 -15.73 3.81
C ARG A 199 -5.53 -16.68 3.81
N SER A 200 -5.91 -17.19 4.98
CA SER A 200 -7.12 -18.00 5.14
C SER A 200 -8.38 -17.13 5.04
N ASP A 201 -9.48 -17.73 4.61
CA ASP A 201 -10.78 -17.04 4.53
C ASP A 201 -11.21 -16.48 5.89
N GLU A 202 -10.88 -17.18 6.99
CA GLU A 202 -11.12 -16.69 8.36
C GLU A 202 -10.34 -15.40 8.69
N ALA A 203 -9.11 -15.26 8.19
CA ALA A 203 -8.33 -14.05 8.38
C ALA A 203 -8.95 -12.87 7.61
N TYR A 204 -9.47 -13.12 6.40
CA TYR A 204 -10.20 -12.12 5.63
C TYR A 204 -11.52 -11.72 6.30
N SER A 205 -12.29 -12.67 6.85
CA SER A 205 -13.50 -12.35 7.61
C SER A 205 -13.21 -11.50 8.86
N LYS A 206 -12.18 -11.84 9.63
CA LYS A 206 -11.76 -11.04 10.80
C LYS A 206 -11.26 -9.65 10.42
N ALA A 207 -10.58 -9.53 9.28
CA ALA A 207 -10.17 -8.25 8.73
C ALA A 207 -11.38 -7.38 8.34
N ALA A 208 -12.40 -7.98 7.73
CA ALA A 208 -13.65 -7.31 7.37
C ALA A 208 -14.44 -6.83 8.59
N GLU A 209 -14.39 -7.60 9.69
CA GLU A 209 -15.00 -7.25 10.97
C GLU A 209 -14.22 -6.18 11.76
N GLY A 210 -13.00 -5.84 11.35
CA GLY A 210 -12.17 -4.81 12.01
C GLY A 210 -11.54 -5.22 13.34
N THR A 211 -11.66 -6.50 13.72
CA THR A 211 -11.19 -7.04 15.01
C THR A 211 -9.70 -7.45 14.99
N ALA A 212 -9.02 -7.30 13.86
CA ALA A 212 -7.63 -7.75 13.67
C ALA A 212 -6.55 -6.67 13.92
N ASN A 213 -6.91 -5.48 14.42
CA ASN A 213 -5.95 -4.39 14.65
C ASN A 213 -5.03 -4.66 15.85
N ALA A 214 -3.77 -4.23 15.76
CA ALA A 214 -2.79 -4.28 16.84
C ALA A 214 -2.04 -2.94 16.97
N ASP A 215 -1.27 -2.76 18.04
CA ASP A 215 -0.51 -1.52 18.27
C ASP A 215 0.54 -1.22 17.17
N GLY A 216 1.03 -2.28 16.50
CA GLY A 216 2.05 -2.20 15.44
C GLY A 216 1.52 -2.23 14.01
N TYR A 217 0.23 -2.53 13.78
CA TYR A 217 -0.36 -2.57 12.44
C TYR A 217 -1.88 -2.35 12.45
N LYS A 218 -2.38 -1.71 11.39
CA LYS A 218 -3.81 -1.50 11.17
C LYS A 218 -4.24 -2.25 9.90
N VAL A 219 -5.27 -3.08 10.03
CA VAL A 219 -5.83 -3.80 8.88
C VAL A 219 -6.91 -2.95 8.24
N ILE A 220 -6.79 -2.72 6.94
CA ILE A 220 -7.73 -1.91 6.16
C ILE A 220 -8.22 -2.77 5.01
N GLU A 221 -9.50 -3.14 5.05
CA GLU A 221 -10.13 -3.82 3.93
C GLU A 221 -10.51 -2.82 2.84
N THR A 222 -10.19 -3.14 1.60
CA THR A 222 -10.55 -2.35 0.41
C THR A 222 -11.49 -3.20 -0.45
N SER A 223 -12.77 -3.26 -0.12
CA SER A 223 -13.76 -3.96 -0.94
C SER A 223 -14.22 -3.07 -2.10
N SER A 224 -14.82 -3.70 -3.12
CA SER A 224 -15.39 -3.00 -4.30
C SER A 224 -16.44 -1.93 -3.93
N ASP A 225 -17.06 -2.06 -2.75
CA ASP A 225 -18.07 -1.12 -2.24
C ASP A 225 -17.48 0.01 -1.37
N GLY A 226 -16.19 -0.05 -1.01
CA GLY A 226 -15.55 0.98 -0.21
C GLY A 226 -14.41 0.48 0.67
N ILE A 227 -13.88 1.41 1.48
CA ILE A 227 -12.98 1.07 2.58
C ILE A 227 -13.84 1.24 3.80
N THR A 228 -14.13 0.14 4.48
CA THR A 228 -14.77 0.19 5.78
C THR A 228 -13.65 0.39 6.79
N ILE A 229 -13.47 1.62 7.29
CA ILE A 229 -12.64 1.82 8.48
C ILE A 229 -13.53 1.38 9.65
N ALA A 230 -13.47 0.10 9.99
CA ALA A 230 -14.20 -0.44 11.12
C ALA A 230 -13.63 0.17 12.41
N GLY A 231 -14.47 0.93 13.12
CA GLY A 231 -14.09 1.63 14.36
C GLY A 231 -14.83 2.94 14.67
N GLN A 232 -15.61 3.51 13.74
CA GLN A 232 -16.60 4.54 14.08
C GLN A 232 -17.99 3.96 13.95
N SER A 233 -18.45 3.30 15.02
CA SER A 233 -19.88 3.18 15.27
C SER A 233 -20.45 4.60 15.36
N ALA A 234 -21.36 4.91 14.44
CA ALA A 234 -22.25 6.05 14.60
C ALA A 234 -22.96 5.92 15.95
N ALA A 235 -22.73 6.90 16.83
CA ALA A 235 -23.75 7.33 17.77
C ALA A 235 -24.51 8.48 17.11
#